data_AF-A0A7X1AVK0-F1
#
_entry.id   AF-A0A7X1AVK0-F1
#
_cell.length_a   1.000
_cell.length_b   1.000
_cell.length_c   1.000
_cell.angle_alpha   90.00
_cell.angle_beta   90.00
_cell.angle_gamma   90.00
#
_symmetry.space_group_name_H-M   'P 1'
#
loop_
_entity.id
_entity.type
_entity.pdbx_description
1 polymer ?
#
loop_
_entity_poly.entity_id
_entity_poly.type
_entity_poly.pdbx_seq_one_letter_code
_entity_poly.pdbx_strand_id
1 'polypeptide(L)'
;MKASTETTFRRILNLVLYWAACVMVGTGLLLKFRFPHGHGQGRGRVSILGLSHHDWTEVHLWTGYIFIILILLHLWLARKWLLGIAAKRKTWPVAAGMVFGGVIILGLLVLPRS
;
A
#
# COMPACT_ATOMS: atom_id res chain seq x y z
N MET A 1 22.27 -15.91 -22.41
CA MET A 1 21.38 -14.72 -22.53
C MET A 1 20.38 -14.63 -21.35
N LYS A 2 20.83 -14.57 -20.08
CA LYS A 2 19.93 -14.63 -18.89
C LYS A 2 19.72 -13.26 -18.19
N ALA A 3 20.33 -12.19 -18.71
CA ALA A 3 20.40 -10.88 -18.07
C ALA A 3 19.28 -9.88 -18.48
N SER A 4 18.66 -10.02 -19.66
CA SER A 4 17.63 -9.07 -20.13
C SER A 4 16.23 -9.35 -19.56
N THR A 5 15.91 -10.61 -19.24
CA THR A 5 14.61 -10.99 -18.70
C THR A 5 14.46 -10.59 -17.23
N GLU A 6 15.51 -10.74 -16.42
CA GLU A 6 15.48 -10.31 -15.01
C GLU A 6 15.27 -8.80 -14.87
N THR A 7 15.87 -8.01 -15.77
CA THR A 7 15.70 -6.54 -15.79
C THR A 7 14.33 -6.13 -16.29
N THR A 8 13.78 -6.83 -17.28
CA THR A 8 12.42 -6.58 -17.79
C THR A 8 11.34 -6.92 -16.75
N PHE A 9 11.47 -8.07 -16.08
CA PHE A 9 10.55 -8.49 -15.02
C PHE A 9 10.52 -7.48 -13.86
N ARG A 10 11.69 -6.99 -13.42
CA ARG A 10 11.79 -5.96 -12.38
C ARG A 10 11.12 -4.64 -12.79
N ARG A 11 11.24 -4.24 -14.06
CA ARG A 11 10.57 -3.04 -14.58
C ARG A 11 9.05 -3.18 -14.54
N ILE A 12 8.54 -4.33 -14.99
CA ILE A 12 7.10 -4.63 -14.94
C ILE A 12 6.62 -4.63 -13.48
N LEU A 13 7.32 -5.31 -12.58
CA LEU A 13 6.97 -5.33 -11.16
C LEU A 13 6.91 -3.93 -10.55
N ASN A 14 7.87 -3.06 -10.86
CA ASN A 14 7.88 -1.68 -10.38
C ASN A 14 6.71 -0.87 -10.94
N LEU A 15 6.35 -1.06 -12.21
CA LEU A 15 5.21 -0.39 -12.83
C LEU A 15 3.88 -0.83 -12.19
N VAL A 16 3.71 -2.15 -11.98
CA VAL A 16 2.53 -2.69 -11.30
C VAL A 16 2.45 -2.19 -9.85
N LEU A 17 3.58 -2.13 -9.15
CA LEU A 17 3.65 -1.53 -7.81
C LEU A 17 3.26 -0.06 -7.79
N TYR A 18 3.71 0.71 -8.78
CA TYR A 18 3.33 2.12 -8.91
C TYR A 18 1.82 2.28 -9.11
N TRP A 19 1.20 1.48 -9.98
CA TRP A 19 -0.25 1.50 -10.18
C TRP A 19 -1.01 1.05 -8.93
N ALA A 20 -0.57 -0.03 -8.28
CA ALA A 20 -1.17 -0.50 -7.05
C ALA A 20 -1.07 0.57 -5.93
N ALA A 21 0.05 1.29 -5.83
CA ALA A 21 0.19 2.43 -4.92
C ALA A 21 -0.79 3.56 -5.25
N CYS A 22 -0.96 3.90 -6.53
CA CYS A 22 -1.94 4.90 -6.95
C CYS A 22 -3.37 4.50 -6.60
N VAL A 23 -3.74 3.23 -6.81
CA VAL A 23 -5.05 2.71 -6.43
C VAL A 23 -5.23 2.74 -4.92
N MET A 24 -4.22 2.34 -4.14
CA MET A 24 -4.27 2.39 -2.67
C MET A 24 -4.48 3.81 -2.14
N VAL A 25 -3.70 4.78 -2.64
CA VAL A 25 -3.85 6.18 -2.26
C VAL A 25 -5.22 6.70 -2.71
N GLY A 26 -5.60 6.45 -3.96
CA GLY A 26 -6.87 6.93 -4.52
C GLY A 26 -8.08 6.40 -3.76
N THR A 27 -8.13 5.08 -3.50
CA THR A 27 -9.23 4.45 -2.75
C THR A 27 -9.23 4.84 -1.28
N GLY A 28 -8.06 4.99 -0.64
CA GLY A 28 -7.97 5.48 0.75
C GLY A 28 -8.44 6.93 0.90
N LEU A 29 -8.06 7.82 -0.03
CA LEU A 29 -8.56 9.20 -0.07
C LEU A 29 -10.06 9.25 -0.36
N LEU A 30 -10.54 8.43 -1.29
CA LEU A 30 -11.96 8.31 -1.63
C LEU A 30 -12.77 7.88 -0.40
N LEU A 31 -12.33 6.86 0.33
CA LEU A 31 -12.98 6.41 1.56
C LEU A 31 -13.01 7.50 2.64
N LYS A 32 -11.89 8.18 2.84
CA LYS A 32 -11.75 9.22 3.87
C LYS A 32 -12.50 10.51 3.57
N PHE A 33 -12.53 10.98 2.33
CA PHE A 33 -13.04 12.31 2.01
C PHE A 33 -14.42 12.30 1.37
N ARG A 34 -14.80 11.21 0.69
CA ARG A 34 -16.02 11.19 -0.12
C ARG A 34 -17.22 10.55 0.58
N PHE A 35 -16.99 9.75 1.61
CA PHE A 35 -18.05 9.16 2.43
C PHE A 35 -18.21 9.90 3.76
N PRO A 36 -19.46 10.23 4.16
CA PRO A 36 -19.73 10.91 5.42
C PRO A 36 -19.35 10.00 6.60
N HIS A 37 -18.55 10.52 7.53
CA HIS A 37 -18.14 9.83 8.74
C HIS A 37 -19.19 10.09 9.83
N GLY A 38 -19.99 9.10 10.20
CA GLY A 38 -20.91 9.22 11.33
C GLY A 38 -21.99 8.14 11.44
N HIS A 39 -22.12 7.56 12.64
CA HIS A 39 -23.28 6.79 13.05
C HIS A 39 -24.49 7.72 13.21
N GLY A 40 -25.26 7.95 12.14
CA GLY A 40 -26.60 8.53 12.29
C GLY A 40 -27.08 9.51 11.23
N GLN A 41 -26.24 10.01 10.34
CA GLN A 41 -26.69 10.92 9.27
C GLN A 41 -26.25 10.40 7.90
N GLY A 42 -27.11 9.58 7.27
CA GLY A 42 -26.94 9.16 5.88
C GLY A 42 -26.42 7.74 5.66
N ARG A 43 -26.86 6.76 6.46
CA ARG A 43 -26.63 5.31 6.23
C ARG A 43 -27.19 4.76 4.89
N GLY A 44 -27.58 5.60 3.94
CA GLY A 44 -28.09 5.16 2.65
C GLY A 44 -27.82 6.14 1.52
N ARG A 45 -27.23 5.62 0.44
CA ARG A 45 -27.26 6.11 -0.96
C ARG A 45 -26.12 6.99 -1.49
N VAL A 46 -25.05 7.28 -0.75
CA VAL A 46 -23.84 7.76 -1.44
C VAL A 46 -23.14 6.55 -2.03
N SER A 47 -23.37 6.28 -3.31
CA SER A 47 -22.57 5.35 -4.09
C SER A 47 -21.64 6.13 -5.00
N ILE A 48 -20.42 5.64 -5.15
CA ILE A 48 -19.43 6.21 -6.06
C ILE A 48 -19.16 5.13 -7.10
N LEU A 49 -19.36 5.44 -8.37
CA LEU A 49 -19.32 4.45 -9.46
C LEU A 49 -20.29 3.26 -9.23
N GLY A 50 -21.43 3.50 -8.57
CA GLY A 50 -22.41 2.46 -8.24
C GLY A 50 -22.02 1.57 -7.05
N LEU A 51 -20.82 1.72 -6.51
CA LEU A 51 -20.33 0.97 -5.36
C LEU A 51 -20.57 1.73 -4.06
N SER A 52 -20.99 1.00 -3.03
CA SER A 52 -21.20 1.53 -1.69
C SER A 52 -19.87 1.76 -0.96
N HIS A 53 -19.92 2.43 0.20
CA HIS A 53 -18.76 2.57 1.08
C HIS A 53 -18.14 1.20 1.43
N HIS A 54 -18.98 0.20 1.68
CA HIS A 54 -18.53 -1.15 2.03
C HIS A 54 -17.74 -1.79 0.89
N ASP A 55 -18.27 -1.71 -0.34
CA ASP A 55 -17.63 -2.29 -1.51
C ASP A 55 -16.28 -1.61 -1.80
N TRP A 56 -16.21 -0.28 -1.67
CA TRP A 56 -14.93 0.45 -1.81
C TRP A 56 -13.93 0.08 -0.71
N THR A 57 -14.42 -0.18 0.51
CA THR A 57 -13.58 -0.65 1.62
C THR A 57 -13.01 -2.03 1.30
N GLU A 58 -13.83 -2.93 0.75
CA GLU A 58 -13.40 -4.25 0.31
C GLU A 58 -12.38 -4.18 -0.84
N VAL A 59 -12.63 -3.36 -1.85
CA VAL A 59 -11.67 -3.12 -2.96
C VAL A 59 -10.34 -2.58 -2.43
N HIS A 60 -10.37 -1.61 -1.51
CA HIS A 60 -9.16 -1.07 -0.88
C HIS A 60 -8.40 -2.16 -0.10
N LEU A 61 -9.10 -2.99 0.66
CA LEU A 61 -8.50 -4.09 1.43
C LEU A 61 -7.83 -5.13 0.54
N TRP A 62 -8.52 -5.63 -0.49
CA TRP A 62 -7.96 -6.61 -1.43
C TRP A 62 -6.78 -6.03 -2.21
N THR A 63 -6.88 -4.79 -2.66
CA THR A 63 -5.75 -4.08 -3.29
C THR A 63 -4.58 -3.98 -2.33
N GLY A 64 -4.84 -3.74 -1.04
CA GLY A 64 -3.83 -3.72 0.02
C GLY A 64 -3.08 -5.04 0.14
N TYR A 65 -3.78 -6.17 0.15
CA TYR A 65 -3.13 -7.49 0.18
C TYR A 65 -2.25 -7.73 -1.05
N ILE A 66 -2.73 -7.40 -2.24
CA ILE A 66 -1.95 -7.50 -3.48
C ILE A 66 -0.71 -6.61 -3.40
N PHE A 67 -0.86 -5.37 -2.94
CA PHE A 67 0.23 -4.42 -2.79
C PHE A 67 1.31 -4.94 -1.81
N ILE A 68 0.90 -5.53 -0.69
CA ILE A 68 1.81 -6.16 0.28
C ILE A 68 2.59 -7.31 -0.37
N ILE A 69 1.92 -8.19 -1.12
CA ILE A 69 2.60 -9.30 -1.80
C ILE A 69 3.62 -8.77 -2.82
N LEU A 70 3.24 -7.76 -3.60
CA LEU A 70 4.10 -7.15 -4.61
C LEU A 70 5.31 -6.45 -4.00
N ILE A 71 5.14 -5.73 -2.87
CA ILE A 71 6.26 -5.04 -2.23
C ILE A 71 7.24 -6.05 -1.62
N LEU A 72 6.76 -7.14 -1.03
CA LEU A 72 7.61 -8.22 -0.54
C LEU A 72 8.42 -8.86 -1.68
N LEU A 73 7.77 -9.12 -2.81
CA LEU A 73 8.45 -9.63 -4.01
C LEU A 73 9.51 -8.64 -4.53
N HIS A 74 9.19 -7.35 -4.58
CA HIS A 74 10.11 -6.30 -4.99
C HIS A 74 11.34 -6.22 -4.08
N LEU A 75 11.14 -6.23 -2.76
CA LEU A 75 12.22 -6.24 -1.78
C LEU A 75 13.07 -7.50 -1.88
N TRP A 76 12.45 -8.67 -2.11
CA TRP A 76 13.17 -9.93 -2.28
C TRP A 76 14.05 -9.91 -3.53
N LEU A 77 13.56 -9.38 -4.65
CA LEU A 77 14.37 -9.20 -5.85
C LEU A 77 15.47 -8.15 -5.63
N ALA A 78 15.20 -7.11 -4.85
CA ALA A 78 16.15 -6.06 -4.47
C ALA A 78 17.08 -6.45 -3.30
N ARG A 79 17.05 -7.71 -2.83
CA ARG A 79 17.82 -8.18 -1.65
C ARG A 79 19.31 -7.83 -1.66
N LYS A 80 19.98 -7.87 -2.82
CA LYS A 80 21.42 -7.53 -2.92
C LYS A 80 21.68 -6.06 -2.61
N TRP A 81 20.79 -5.18 -3.08
CA TRP A 81 20.82 -3.76 -2.75
C TRP A 81 20.51 -3.53 -1.27
N LEU A 82 19.51 -4.24 -0.73
CA LEU A 82 19.14 -4.17 0.68
C LEU A 82 20.29 -4.59 1.61
N LEU A 83 20.94 -5.71 1.30
CA LEU A 83 22.14 -6.20 1.99
C LEU A 83 23.32 -5.23 1.84
N GLY A 84 23.47 -4.58 0.67
CA GLY A 84 24.47 -3.55 0.44
C GLY A 84 24.24 -2.30 1.32
N ILE A 85 22.99 -1.90 1.55
CA ILE A 85 22.66 -0.82 2.48
C ILE A 85 22.95 -1.22 3.93
N ALA A 86 22.54 -2.43 4.31
CA ALA A 86 22.82 -2.96 5.65
C ALA A 86 24.32 -3.03 5.94
N ALA A 87 25.12 -3.48 4.96
CA ALA A 87 26.57 -3.56 5.07
C ALA A 87 27.26 -2.18 5.13
N LYS A 88 26.71 -1.16 4.48
CA LYS A 88 27.28 0.20 4.46
C LYS A 88 27.00 1.03 5.72
N ARG A 89 26.39 0.48 6.78
CA ARG A 89 25.98 1.17 8.03
C ARG A 89 25.18 2.48 7.87
N LYS A 90 24.80 2.88 6.66
CA LYS A 90 23.79 3.93 6.44
C LYS A 90 22.42 3.28 6.56
N THR A 91 22.09 2.82 7.77
CA THR A 91 20.82 2.16 8.11
C THR A 91 19.65 3.13 8.14
N TRP A 92 19.90 4.44 8.16
CA TRP A 92 18.89 5.49 8.25
C TRP A 92 17.74 5.39 7.23
N PRO A 93 17.96 5.10 5.93
CA PRO A 93 16.86 4.98 4.97
C PRO A 93 15.96 3.75 5.23
N VAL A 94 16.54 2.64 5.67
CA VAL A 94 15.81 1.40 5.97
C VAL A 94 15.10 1.50 7.32
N ALA A 95 15.78 2.09 8.32
CA ALA A 95 15.20 2.38 9.62
C ALA A 95 14.05 3.39 9.50
N ALA A 96 14.19 4.44 8.69
CA ALA A 96 13.12 5.40 8.42
C ALA A 96 11.90 4.72 7.76
N GLY A 97 12.12 3.82 6.80
CA GLY A 97 11.04 3.06 6.18
C GLY A 97 10.31 2.11 7.15
N MET A 98 11.05 1.39 8.00
CA MET A 98 10.48 0.49 9.01
C MET A 98 9.76 1.24 10.12
N VAL A 99 10.30 2.36 10.59
CA VAL A 99 9.66 3.22 11.60
C VAL A 99 8.38 3.85 11.01
N PHE A 100 8.41 4.31 9.77
CA PHE A 100 7.22 4.86 9.12
C PHE A 100 6.12 3.81 8.95
N GLY A 101 6.46 2.60 8.48
CA GLY A 101 5.52 1.48 8.41
C GLY A 101 4.99 1.05 9.79
N GLY A 102 5.88 0.99 10.79
CA GLY A 102 5.53 0.67 12.17
C GLY A 102 4.60 1.69 12.80
N VAL A 103 4.83 2.99 12.59
CA VAL A 103 3.97 4.08 13.09
C VAL A 103 2.60 4.06 12.44
N ILE A 104 2.50 3.71 11.15
CA ILE A 104 1.21 3.53 10.47
C ILE A 104 0.44 2.34 11.08
N ILE A 105 1.10 1.20 11.29
CA ILE A 105 0.47 0.01 11.91
C ILE A 105 0.05 0.31 13.35
N LEU A 106 0.92 0.94 14.14
CA LEU A 106 0.63 1.27 15.54
C LEU A 106 -0.48 2.32 15.64
N GLY A 107 -0.48 3.33 14.76
CA GLY A 107 -1.54 4.33 14.66
C GLY A 107 -2.89 3.70 14.33
N LEU A 108 -2.93 2.73 13.41
CA LEU A 108 -4.15 1.99 13.07
C LEU A 108 -4.66 1.09 14.21
N LEU A 109 -3.78 0.62 15.11
CA LEU A 109 -4.15 -0.20 16.26
C LEU A 109 -4.66 0.61 17.46
N VAL A 110 -4.19 1.86 17.61
CA VAL A 110 -4.50 2.73 18.75
C VAL A 110 -5.68 3.65 18.47
N LEU A 111 -6.01 3.93 17.20
CA LEU A 111 -7.17 4.74 16.87
C LEU A 111 -8.47 4.05 17.32
N PRO A 112 -9.33 4.74 18.10
CA PRO A 112 -10.58 4.17 18.57
C PRO A 112 -11.44 3.77 17.37
N ARG A 113 -11.87 2.50 17.37
CA ARG A 113 -12.79 1.96 16.36
C ARG A 113 -14.16 2.56 16.63
N SER A 114 -14.46 3.68 15.98
CA SER A 114 -15.78 4.32 16.02
C SER A 114 -16.76 3.60 15.11
#